data_AF-A0A2D4N0Y3-F1
#
_entry.id   AF-A0A2D4N0Y3-F1
#
_cell.length_a   1.000
_cell.length_b   1.000
_cell.length_c   1.000
_cell.angle_alpha   90.00
_cell.angle_beta   90.00
_cell.angle_gamma   90.00
#
_symmetry.space_group_name_H-M   'P 1'
#
loop_
_entity.id
_entity.type
_entity.pdbx_description
1 polymer ?
#
loop_
_entity_poly.entity_id
_entity_poly.type
_entity_poly.pdbx_seq_one_letter_code
_entity_poly.pdbx_strand_id
1 'polypeptide(L)'
;MQGGAVNFDLFPAKRGCHGWSSELRMPVNAASNFCTVTVEKRIREEEAWALQKSLQDGVFRFQDWLQAAEAVAASPRTSQVTCAGSKKELQRFRALQKDISEKVWSLESLNRQYRQLVWMGSMGPRLKSSVQEVNWRWEELRSRAAAVSRRLQHFVNQWEEFGLKKETIQVRLMELDLRLTEVQHFSGGTSL
;
A
#
# COMPACT_ATOMS: atom_id res chain seq x y z
N MET A 1 69.98 74.13 -41.80
CA MET A 1 70.37 74.94 -40.61
C MET A 1 69.96 74.13 -39.40
N GLN A 2 70.93 73.50 -38.73
CA GLN A 2 71.53 73.99 -37.47
C GLN A 2 70.47 74.08 -36.36
N GLY A 3 70.55 73.39 -35.23
CA GLY A 3 71.60 72.51 -34.72
C GLY A 3 71.47 72.37 -33.20
N GLY A 4 71.88 71.20 -32.70
CA GLY A 4 72.44 70.98 -31.37
C GLY A 4 71.46 70.74 -30.21
N ALA A 5 71.82 70.01 -29.15
CA ALA A 5 72.92 69.09 -28.91
C ALA A 5 72.66 68.44 -27.53
N VAL A 6 72.61 67.11 -27.53
CA VAL A 6 73.29 66.17 -26.61
C VAL A 6 73.36 66.46 -25.10
N ASN A 7 72.89 65.51 -24.29
CA ASN A 7 73.62 65.01 -23.10
C ASN A 7 73.09 63.60 -22.78
N PHE A 8 73.84 62.56 -23.14
CA PHE A 8 74.88 61.84 -22.38
C PHE A 8 74.31 60.66 -21.59
N ASP A 9 74.79 59.48 -21.99
CA ASP A 9 74.54 58.17 -21.43
C ASP A 9 74.81 58.09 -19.93
N LEU A 10 73.96 57.34 -19.22
CA LEU A 10 74.42 56.39 -18.22
C LEU A 10 73.37 55.28 -18.02
N PHE A 11 73.61 54.11 -18.63
CA PHE A 11 73.06 52.82 -18.18
C PHE A 11 73.51 52.55 -16.73
N PRO A 12 72.71 51.86 -15.89
CA PRO A 12 72.44 50.41 -16.04
C PRO A 12 70.97 50.09 -15.66
N ALA A 13 70.40 48.90 -15.72
CA ALA A 13 70.85 47.53 -15.84
C ALA A 13 69.69 46.72 -16.45
N LYS A 14 70.02 45.53 -16.95
CA LYS A 14 69.11 44.55 -17.55
C LYS A 14 67.80 44.37 -16.74
N ARG A 15 66.65 44.72 -17.34
CA ARG A 15 65.37 44.09 -16.98
C ARG A 15 65.36 42.70 -17.61
N GLY A 16 65.58 41.69 -16.77
CA GLY A 16 65.56 40.29 -17.15
C GLY A 16 64.24 39.93 -17.82
N CYS A 17 64.35 39.30 -18.99
CA CYS A 17 63.33 38.39 -19.48
C CYS A 17 63.30 37.20 -18.52
N HIS A 18 62.43 37.23 -17.53
CA HIS A 18 62.09 36.06 -16.74
C HIS A 18 60.71 35.58 -17.16
N GLY A 19 60.75 34.55 -18.00
CA GLY A 19 59.86 33.41 -17.97
C GLY A 19 58.38 33.72 -17.80
N TRP A 20 57.67 33.76 -18.91
CA TRP A 20 56.38 33.09 -18.96
C TRP A 20 56.67 31.58 -18.88
N SER A 21 57.10 31.10 -17.71
CA SER A 21 56.99 29.68 -17.40
C SER A 21 55.53 29.45 -17.06
N SER A 22 54.81 29.09 -18.12
CA SER A 22 53.53 28.42 -18.11
C SER A 22 53.53 27.31 -17.05
N GLU A 23 53.01 27.60 -15.87
CA GLU A 23 52.52 26.58 -14.97
C GLU A 23 51.09 26.91 -14.63
N LEU A 24 50.23 26.63 -15.62
CA LEU A 24 48.82 26.42 -15.41
C LEU A 24 48.66 25.15 -14.55
N ARG A 25 49.05 25.24 -13.28
CA ARG A 25 48.77 24.21 -12.28
C ARG A 25 47.28 24.33 -11.99
N MET A 26 46.48 23.67 -12.81
CA MET A 26 45.09 23.38 -12.47
C MET A 26 45.11 22.77 -11.07
N PRO A 27 44.40 23.33 -10.08
CA PRO A 27 44.38 22.76 -8.75
C PRO A 27 43.82 21.34 -8.86
N VAL A 28 44.69 20.34 -8.72
CA VAL A 28 44.37 18.90 -8.78
C VAL A 28 43.20 18.57 -7.84
N ASN A 29 43.08 19.35 -6.76
CA ASN A 29 42.02 19.31 -5.76
C ASN A 29 40.66 19.70 -6.34
N ALA A 30 40.58 20.69 -7.24
CA ALA A 30 39.32 21.10 -7.87
C ALA A 30 38.84 20.07 -8.90
N ALA A 31 39.77 19.45 -9.65
CA ALA A 31 39.45 18.35 -10.56
C ALA A 31 38.99 17.10 -9.79
N SER A 32 39.69 16.75 -8.70
CA SER A 32 39.30 15.66 -7.78
C SER A 32 37.92 15.91 -7.17
N ASN A 33 37.68 17.11 -6.63
CA ASN A 33 36.39 17.49 -6.03
C ASN A 33 35.26 17.58 -7.07
N PHE A 34 35.55 17.95 -8.30
CA PHE A 34 34.56 17.96 -9.38
C PHE A 34 34.19 16.54 -9.83
N CYS A 35 35.18 15.65 -9.94
CA CYS A 35 34.95 14.24 -10.23
C CYS A 35 34.15 13.54 -9.12
N THR A 36 34.41 13.83 -7.84
CA THR A 36 33.61 13.26 -6.75
C THR A 36 32.17 13.78 -6.76
N VAL A 37 31.96 15.08 -6.91
CA VAL A 37 30.61 15.68 -6.97
C VAL A 37 29.80 15.19 -8.17
N THR A 38 30.44 14.99 -9.33
CA THR A 38 29.75 14.49 -10.53
C THR A 38 29.42 13.00 -10.45
N VAL A 39 30.29 12.18 -9.85
CA VAL A 39 30.02 10.75 -9.60
C VAL A 39 28.92 10.58 -8.55
N GLU A 40 28.97 11.31 -7.44
CA GLU A 40 27.92 11.29 -6.40
C GLU A 40 26.56 11.69 -6.95
N LYS A 41 26.52 12.70 -7.83
CA LYS A 41 25.28 13.12 -8.50
C LYS A 41 24.71 12.01 -9.38
N ARG A 42 25.55 11.34 -10.19
CA ARG A 42 25.09 10.20 -11.02
C ARG A 42 24.56 9.04 -10.17
N ILE A 43 25.26 8.69 -9.10
CA ILE A 43 24.82 7.62 -8.19
C ILE A 43 23.43 7.93 -7.64
N ARG A 44 23.19 9.16 -7.17
CA ARG A 44 21.87 9.59 -6.66
C ARG A 44 20.77 9.53 -7.71
N GLU A 45 21.07 9.92 -8.96
CA GLU A 45 20.11 9.85 -10.06
C GLU A 45 19.76 8.39 -10.41
N GLU A 46 20.75 7.49 -10.43
CA GLU A 46 20.55 6.07 -10.68
C GLU A 46 19.75 5.40 -9.54
N GLU A 47 20.08 5.70 -8.28
CA GLU A 47 19.35 5.21 -7.11
C GLU A 47 17.89 5.68 -7.11
N ALA A 48 17.64 6.95 -7.41
CA ALA A 48 16.30 7.51 -7.52
C ALA A 48 15.51 6.86 -8.66
N TRP A 49 16.15 6.62 -9.82
CA TRP A 49 15.52 5.94 -10.95
C TRP A 49 15.17 4.49 -10.62
N ALA A 50 16.10 3.74 -10.01
CA ALA A 50 15.87 2.36 -9.61
C ALA A 50 14.73 2.25 -8.57
N LEU A 51 14.69 3.16 -7.60
CA LEU A 51 13.61 3.23 -6.61
C LEU A 51 12.28 3.59 -7.25
N GLN A 52 12.26 4.55 -8.19
CA GLN A 52 11.06 4.91 -8.94
C GLN A 52 10.53 3.73 -9.75
N LYS A 53 11.41 2.97 -10.39
CA LYS A 53 11.03 1.79 -11.17
C LYS A 53 10.47 0.68 -10.28
N SER A 54 11.12 0.40 -9.16
CA SER A 54 10.63 -0.56 -8.15
C SER A 54 9.24 -0.16 -7.61
N LEU A 55 9.03 1.12 -7.28
CA LEU A 55 7.74 1.62 -6.83
C LEU A 55 6.66 1.47 -7.91
N GLN A 56 6.98 1.80 -9.17
CA GLN A 56 6.04 1.61 -10.29
C GLN A 56 5.60 0.15 -10.43
N ASP A 57 6.56 -0.77 -10.42
CA ASP A 57 6.28 -2.20 -10.57
C ASP A 57 5.49 -2.73 -9.36
N GLY A 58 5.80 -2.24 -8.16
CA GLY A 58 5.07 -2.57 -6.94
C GLY A 58 3.63 -2.04 -6.94
N VAL A 59 3.42 -0.80 -7.38
CA VAL A 59 2.08 -0.20 -7.54
C VAL A 59 1.26 -0.99 -8.54
N PHE A 60 1.82 -1.34 -9.71
CA PHE A 60 1.13 -2.13 -10.73
C PHE A 60 0.65 -3.49 -10.18
N ARG A 61 1.55 -4.24 -9.52
CA ARG A 61 1.19 -5.53 -8.91
C ARG A 61 0.12 -5.40 -7.82
N PHE A 62 0.16 -4.30 -7.06
CA PHE A 62 -0.81 -4.04 -6.01
C PHE A 62 -2.18 -3.65 -6.59
N GLN A 63 -2.21 -2.91 -7.70
CA GLN A 63 -3.43 -2.59 -8.44
C GLN A 63 -4.11 -3.84 -9.00
N ASP A 64 -3.36 -4.78 -9.57
CA ASP A 64 -3.90 -6.06 -10.04
C ASP A 64 -4.56 -6.85 -8.91
N TRP A 65 -3.87 -6.95 -7.77
CA TRP A 65 -4.43 -7.59 -6.58
C TRP A 65 -5.67 -6.85 -6.06
N LEU A 66 -5.64 -5.51 -6.02
CA LEU A 66 -6.78 -4.67 -5.61
C LEU A 66 -7.99 -4.96 -6.48
N GLN A 67 -7.83 -4.99 -7.80
CA GLN A 67 -8.92 -5.25 -8.74
C GLN A 67 -9.55 -6.63 -8.50
N ALA A 68 -8.75 -7.66 -8.26
CA ALA A 68 -9.26 -8.98 -7.93
C ALA A 68 -10.03 -9.00 -6.59
N ALA A 69 -9.49 -8.35 -5.57
CA ALA A 69 -10.11 -8.29 -4.24
C ALA A 69 -11.40 -7.45 -4.24
N GLU A 70 -11.41 -6.33 -4.96
CA GLU A 70 -12.58 -5.47 -5.19
C GLU A 70 -13.69 -6.23 -5.91
N ALA A 71 -13.36 -7.05 -6.91
CA ALA A 71 -14.36 -7.90 -7.59
C ALA A 71 -15.03 -8.88 -6.61
N VAL A 72 -14.29 -9.45 -5.66
CA VAL A 72 -14.86 -10.29 -4.60
C VAL A 72 -15.78 -9.48 -3.68
N ALA A 73 -15.36 -8.28 -3.28
CA ALA A 73 -16.14 -7.38 -2.42
C ALA A 73 -17.37 -6.77 -3.11
N ALA A 74 -17.35 -6.67 -4.44
CA ALA A 74 -18.40 -6.06 -5.25
C ALA A 74 -19.71 -6.86 -5.23
N SER A 75 -19.61 -8.19 -5.14
CA SER A 75 -20.74 -9.12 -5.27
C SER A 75 -20.99 -9.93 -3.98
N PRO A 76 -21.43 -9.32 -2.88
CA PRO A 76 -21.80 -10.07 -1.69
C PRO A 76 -23.09 -10.84 -1.97
N ARG A 77 -23.08 -12.16 -1.78
CA ARG A 77 -24.28 -12.99 -1.97
C ARG A 77 -25.20 -12.90 -0.74
N THR A 78 -25.78 -11.73 -0.52
CA THR A 78 -26.62 -11.44 0.66
C THR A 78 -28.04 -11.98 0.58
N SER A 79 -28.48 -12.48 -0.57
CA SER A 79 -29.80 -13.08 -0.78
C SER A 79 -29.87 -14.57 -0.39
N GLN A 80 -28.83 -15.14 0.22
CA GLN A 80 -28.83 -16.55 0.62
C GLN A 80 -29.75 -16.78 1.83
N VAL A 81 -30.99 -17.18 1.55
CA VAL A 81 -32.11 -17.40 2.49
C VAL A 81 -31.84 -18.52 3.52
N THR A 82 -30.74 -19.27 3.41
CA THR A 82 -30.42 -20.36 4.35
C THR A 82 -29.25 -20.00 5.27
N CYS A 83 -29.31 -20.49 6.51
CA CYS A 83 -28.24 -20.34 7.50
C CYS A 83 -26.89 -20.88 6.97
N ALA A 84 -26.91 -22.05 6.31
CA ALA A 84 -25.71 -22.65 5.71
C ALA A 84 -25.09 -21.77 4.61
N GLY A 85 -25.93 -21.18 3.75
CA GLY A 85 -25.47 -20.27 2.70
C GLY A 85 -24.86 -18.98 3.26
N SER A 86 -25.55 -18.36 4.23
CA SER A 86 -25.04 -17.17 4.93
C SER A 86 -23.71 -17.42 5.65
N LYS A 87 -23.55 -18.59 6.30
CA LYS A 87 -22.28 -19.00 6.93
C LYS A 87 -21.17 -19.18 5.92
N LYS A 88 -21.44 -19.79 4.76
CA LYS A 88 -20.45 -19.97 3.69
C LYS A 88 -19.99 -18.63 3.12
N GLU A 89 -20.93 -17.72 2.88
CA GLU A 89 -20.60 -16.37 2.39
C GLU A 89 -19.80 -15.58 3.44
N LEU A 90 -20.14 -15.70 4.72
CA LEU A 90 -19.38 -15.10 5.82
C LEU A 90 -17.92 -15.61 5.85
N GLN A 91 -17.71 -16.91 5.68
CA GLN A 91 -16.35 -17.48 5.61
C GLN A 91 -15.55 -16.93 4.42
N ARG A 92 -16.20 -16.77 3.25
CA ARG A 92 -15.57 -16.14 2.07
C ARG A 92 -15.11 -14.71 2.37
N PHE A 93 -15.93 -13.92 3.06
CA PHE A 93 -15.56 -12.56 3.44
C PHE A 93 -14.50 -12.51 4.54
N ARG A 94 -14.48 -13.47 5.48
CA ARG A 94 -13.38 -13.61 6.46
C ARG A 94 -12.05 -13.92 5.78
N ALA A 95 -12.04 -14.79 4.76
CA ALA A 95 -10.85 -15.04 3.96
C ALA A 95 -10.37 -13.77 3.25
N LEU A 96 -11.29 -13.03 2.61
CA LEU A 96 -10.96 -11.73 2.00
C LEU A 96 -10.37 -10.74 3.03
N GLN A 97 -10.93 -10.65 4.24
CA GLN A 97 -10.40 -9.78 5.29
C GLN A 97 -9.00 -10.19 5.75
N LYS A 98 -8.71 -11.50 5.78
CA LYS A 98 -7.37 -12.01 6.06
C LYS A 98 -6.40 -11.61 4.95
N ASP A 99 -6.76 -11.82 3.69
CA ASP A 99 -5.93 -11.43 2.54
C ASP A 99 -5.66 -9.91 2.54
N ILE A 100 -6.66 -9.09 2.87
CA ILE A 100 -6.50 -7.64 3.06
C ILE A 100 -5.54 -7.37 4.25
N SER A 101 -5.67 -8.07 5.37
CA SER A 101 -4.77 -7.81 6.50
C SER A 101 -3.31 -8.14 6.18
N GLU A 102 -3.06 -9.15 5.34
CA GLU A 102 -1.71 -9.57 4.93
C GLU A 102 -1.02 -8.57 3.98
N LYS A 103 -1.78 -7.85 3.16
CA LYS A 103 -1.22 -6.87 2.22
C LYS A 103 -0.87 -5.52 2.84
N VAL A 104 -1.16 -5.31 4.13
CA VAL A 104 -0.76 -4.09 4.86
C VAL A 104 0.74 -3.83 4.74
N TRP A 105 1.57 -4.85 4.95
CA TRP A 105 3.03 -4.72 4.83
C TRP A 105 3.49 -4.36 3.40
N SER A 106 2.78 -4.87 2.39
CA SER A 106 3.07 -4.51 0.99
C SER A 106 2.76 -3.03 0.73
N LEU A 107 1.60 -2.55 1.21
CA LEU A 107 1.21 -1.15 1.09
C LEU A 107 2.16 -0.22 1.87
N GLU A 108 2.57 -0.60 3.07
CA GLU A 108 3.54 0.15 3.87
C GLU A 108 4.90 0.26 3.18
N SER A 109 5.37 -0.82 2.55
CA SER A 109 6.60 -0.80 1.74
C SER A 109 6.49 0.18 0.57
N LEU A 110 5.37 0.16 -0.18
CA LEU A 110 5.12 1.13 -1.26
C LEU A 110 5.09 2.57 -0.72
N ASN A 111 4.41 2.81 0.39
CA ASN A 111 4.32 4.13 1.02
C ASN A 111 5.64 4.62 1.59
N ARG A 112 6.53 3.71 2.00
CA ARG A 112 7.90 4.04 2.41
C ARG A 112 8.73 4.49 1.21
N GLN A 113 8.71 3.71 0.11
CA GLN A 113 9.41 4.06 -1.13
C GLN A 113 8.90 5.38 -1.72
N TYR A 114 7.58 5.60 -1.69
CA TYR A 114 6.95 6.87 -2.07
C TYR A 114 7.49 8.05 -1.25
N ARG A 115 7.50 7.94 0.09
CA ARG A 115 8.03 8.99 0.97
C ARG A 115 9.51 9.27 0.70
N GLN A 116 10.29 8.24 0.43
CA GLN A 116 11.70 8.35 0.08
C GLN A 116 11.91 9.11 -1.24
N LEU A 117 11.14 8.80 -2.29
CA LEU A 117 11.22 9.52 -3.58
C LEU A 117 10.77 10.98 -3.47
N VAL A 118 9.73 11.25 -2.66
CA VAL A 118 9.29 12.62 -2.38
C VAL A 118 10.41 13.41 -1.70
N TRP A 119 11.09 12.80 -0.73
CA TRP A 119 12.22 13.42 -0.04
C TRP A 119 13.42 13.68 -0.97
N MET A 120 13.70 12.77 -1.90
CA MET A 120 14.74 12.94 -2.93
C MET A 120 14.38 13.98 -4.00
N GLY A 121 13.14 14.47 -4.05
CA GLY A 121 12.67 15.38 -5.08
C GLY A 121 12.49 14.74 -6.47
N SER A 122 12.59 13.41 -6.56
CA SER A 122 12.54 12.65 -7.81
C SER A 122 11.15 12.08 -8.11
N MET A 123 10.11 12.54 -7.39
CA MET A 123 8.76 12.00 -7.50
C MET A 123 7.99 12.59 -8.69
N GLY A 124 7.64 11.74 -9.67
CA GLY A 124 6.79 12.14 -10.79
C GLY A 124 5.30 12.31 -10.41
N PRO A 125 4.57 13.29 -10.98
CA PRO A 125 3.18 13.59 -10.60
C PRO A 125 2.21 12.44 -10.89
N ARG A 126 2.38 11.72 -12.01
CA ARG A 126 1.55 10.55 -12.36
C ARG A 126 1.69 9.43 -11.34
N LEU A 127 2.92 9.11 -10.95
CA LEU A 127 3.17 8.04 -9.98
C LEU A 127 2.67 8.44 -8.58
N LYS A 128 2.74 9.74 -8.22
CA LYS A 128 2.17 10.27 -6.99
C LYS A 128 0.66 10.04 -6.94
N SER A 129 -0.07 10.42 -7.99
CA SER A 129 -1.51 10.18 -8.07
C SER A 129 -1.84 8.70 -8.01
N SER A 130 -1.08 7.85 -8.70
CA SER A 130 -1.31 6.40 -8.70
C SER A 130 -1.11 5.75 -7.31
N VAL A 131 -0.08 6.14 -6.56
CA VAL A 131 0.11 5.68 -5.16
C VAL A 131 -1.03 6.16 -4.27
N GLN A 132 -1.47 7.42 -4.40
CA GLN A 132 -2.60 7.95 -3.64
C GLN A 132 -3.90 7.22 -3.94
N GLU A 133 -4.17 6.92 -5.21
CA GLU A 133 -5.33 6.15 -5.65
C GLU A 133 -5.33 4.73 -5.06
N VAL A 134 -4.18 4.04 -5.10
CA VAL A 134 -4.01 2.71 -4.49
C VAL A 134 -4.33 2.74 -2.99
N ASN A 135 -3.83 3.74 -2.26
CA ASN A 135 -4.12 3.89 -0.83
C ASN A 135 -5.60 4.14 -0.56
N TRP A 136 -6.24 4.99 -1.37
CA TRP A 136 -7.66 5.29 -1.23
C TRP A 136 -8.54 4.07 -1.51
N ARG A 137 -8.30 3.38 -2.64
CA ARG A 137 -9.00 2.14 -3.01
C ARG A 137 -8.83 1.04 -1.98
N TRP A 138 -7.63 0.92 -1.42
CA TRP A 138 -7.34 -0.01 -0.34
C TRP A 138 -8.24 0.22 0.89
N GLU A 139 -8.33 1.45 1.37
CA GLU A 139 -9.16 1.78 2.53
C GLU A 139 -10.65 1.59 2.24
N GLU A 140 -11.10 1.93 1.04
CA GLU A 140 -12.48 1.67 0.61
C GLU A 140 -12.79 0.17 0.61
N LEU A 141 -11.92 -0.65 0.00
CA LEU A 141 -12.04 -2.11 -0.01
C LEU A 141 -12.10 -2.68 1.41
N ARG A 142 -11.16 -2.27 2.28
CA ARG A 142 -11.09 -2.70 3.68
C ARG A 142 -12.38 -2.36 4.43
N SER A 143 -12.85 -1.12 4.30
CA SER A 143 -14.08 -0.64 4.93
C SER A 143 -15.30 -1.41 4.45
N ARG A 144 -15.43 -1.59 3.12
CA ARG A 144 -16.52 -2.35 2.50
C ARG A 144 -16.53 -3.81 2.95
N ALA A 145 -15.38 -4.48 2.94
CA ALA A 145 -15.27 -5.86 3.41
C ALA A 145 -15.70 -6.00 4.88
N ALA A 146 -15.31 -5.04 5.74
CA ALA A 146 -15.74 -4.99 7.14
C ALA A 146 -17.25 -4.74 7.32
N ALA A 147 -17.84 -3.85 6.52
CA ALA A 147 -19.27 -3.59 6.55
C ALA A 147 -20.09 -4.82 6.14
N VAL A 148 -19.70 -5.50 5.06
CA VAL A 148 -20.38 -6.72 4.59
C VAL A 148 -20.24 -7.85 5.61
N SER A 149 -19.04 -8.06 6.16
CA SER A 149 -18.80 -9.11 7.16
C SER A 149 -19.66 -8.92 8.40
N ARG A 150 -19.78 -7.69 8.91
CA ARG A 150 -20.66 -7.36 10.05
C ARG A 150 -22.12 -7.69 9.75
N ARG A 151 -22.61 -7.34 8.55
CA ARG A 151 -23.98 -7.62 8.14
C ARG A 151 -24.25 -9.12 8.03
N LEU A 152 -23.34 -9.88 7.42
CA LEU A 152 -23.45 -11.34 7.33
C LEU A 152 -23.41 -12.01 8.70
N GLN A 153 -22.53 -11.55 9.60
CA GLN A 153 -22.46 -12.06 10.96
C GLN A 153 -23.78 -11.84 11.71
N HIS A 154 -24.39 -10.66 11.58
CA HIS A 154 -25.70 -10.39 12.16
C HIS A 154 -26.77 -11.35 11.64
N PHE A 155 -26.83 -11.57 10.31
CA PHE A 155 -27.77 -12.53 9.73
C PHE A 155 -27.56 -13.95 10.23
N VAL A 156 -26.31 -14.41 10.32
CA VAL A 156 -26.01 -15.75 10.84
C VAL A 156 -26.48 -15.90 12.30
N ASN A 157 -26.21 -14.91 13.14
CA ASN A 157 -26.66 -14.93 14.53
C ASN A 157 -28.19 -14.99 14.64
N GLN A 158 -28.91 -14.20 13.82
CA GLN A 158 -30.38 -14.22 13.77
C GLN A 158 -30.92 -15.61 13.38
N TRP A 159 -30.28 -16.27 12.41
CA TRP A 159 -30.65 -17.63 12.00
C TRP A 159 -30.40 -18.67 13.10
N GLU A 160 -29.31 -18.54 13.83
CA GLU A 160 -28.99 -19.42 14.96
C GLU A 160 -30.01 -19.26 16.10
N GLU A 161 -30.34 -18.02 16.46
CA GLU A 161 -31.39 -17.72 17.44
C GLU A 161 -32.76 -18.27 17.04
N PHE A 162 -33.13 -18.14 15.76
CA PHE A 162 -34.37 -18.72 15.23
C PHE A 162 -34.36 -20.25 15.32
N GLY A 163 -33.23 -20.88 14.98
CA GLY A 163 -33.04 -22.32 15.11
C GLY A 163 -33.27 -22.82 16.54
N LEU A 164 -32.67 -22.14 17.52
CA LEU A 164 -32.83 -22.48 18.96
C LEU A 164 -34.29 -22.35 19.42
N LYS A 165 -34.98 -21.28 19.01
CA LYS A 165 -36.41 -21.08 19.34
C LYS A 165 -37.29 -22.17 18.72
N LYS A 166 -37.03 -22.52 17.46
CA LYS A 166 -37.74 -23.61 16.77
C LYS A 166 -37.55 -24.94 17.49
N GLU A 167 -36.31 -25.27 17.87
CA GLU A 167 -35.98 -26.49 18.60
C GLU A 167 -36.69 -26.54 19.96
N THR A 168 -36.70 -25.42 20.69
CA THR A 168 -37.43 -25.32 21.96
C THR A 168 -38.93 -25.59 21.81
N ILE A 169 -39.57 -25.02 20.79
CA ILE A 169 -40.99 -25.26 20.50
C ILE A 169 -41.22 -26.72 20.13
N GLN A 170 -40.35 -27.30 19.30
CA GLN A 170 -40.47 -28.68 18.86
C GLN A 170 -40.39 -29.67 20.04
N VAL A 171 -39.44 -29.46 20.96
CA VAL A 171 -39.33 -30.28 22.17
C VAL A 171 -40.59 -30.16 23.03
N ARG A 172 -41.12 -28.94 23.21
CA ARG A 172 -42.37 -28.73 23.96
C ARG A 172 -43.56 -29.40 23.31
N LEU A 173 -43.68 -29.34 21.98
CA LEU A 173 -44.74 -30.03 21.25
C LEU A 173 -44.63 -31.54 21.43
N MET A 174 -43.42 -32.10 21.33
CA MET A 174 -43.18 -33.53 21.55
C MET A 174 -43.50 -33.98 22.99
N GLU A 175 -43.19 -33.13 23.98
CA GLU A 175 -43.57 -33.38 25.38
C GLU A 175 -45.09 -33.35 25.57
N LEU A 176 -45.78 -32.36 24.97
CA LEU A 176 -47.24 -32.28 25.03
C LEU A 176 -47.91 -33.47 24.33
N ASP A 177 -47.38 -33.90 23.18
CA ASP A 177 -47.87 -35.08 22.46
C ASP A 177 -47.72 -36.35 23.31
N LEU A 178 -46.58 -36.53 23.98
CA LEU A 178 -46.37 -37.66 24.90
C LEU A 178 -47.41 -37.63 26.04
N ARG A 179 -47.57 -36.47 26.71
CA ARG A 179 -48.54 -36.31 27.80
C ARG A 179 -49.98 -36.57 27.33
N LEU A 180 -50.32 -36.20 26.10
CA LEU A 180 -51.63 -36.49 25.52
C LEU A 180 -51.85 -37.99 25.31
N THR A 181 -50.84 -38.71 24.80
CA THR A 181 -50.93 -40.17 24.63
C THR A 181 -51.11 -40.89 25.97
N GLU A 182 -50.40 -40.47 27.02
CA GLU A 182 -50.56 -41.00 28.37
C GLU A 182 -52.00 -40.85 28.87
N VAL A 183 -52.57 -39.65 28.81
CA VAL A 183 -53.95 -39.37 29.25
C VAL A 183 -54.96 -40.23 28.49
N GLN A 184 -54.79 -40.41 27.18
CA GLN A 184 -55.69 -41.24 26.37
C GLN A 184 -55.67 -42.70 26.82
N HIS A 185 -54.49 -43.26 27.09
CA HIS A 185 -54.35 -44.62 27.60
C HIS A 185 -54.99 -44.80 28.99
N PHE A 186 -54.87 -43.81 29.88
CA PHE A 186 -55.51 -43.87 31.21
C PHE A 186 -57.03 -43.64 31.16
N SER A 187 -57.55 -42.83 30.22
CA SER A 187 -58.99 -42.57 30.13
C SER A 187 -59.80 -43.72 29.53
N GLY A 188 -59.18 -44.57 28.70
CA GLY A 188 -59.83 -45.76 28.12
C GLY A 188 -59.93 -46.97 29.06
N GLY A 189 -59.20 -46.95 30.19
CA GLY A 189 -59.22 -48.02 31.19
C GLY A 189 -60.36 -47.92 32.21
N THR A 190 -61.08 -46.80 32.23
CA THR A 190 -62.18 -46.53 33.17
C THR A 190 -63.52 -46.67 32.43
N SER A 191 -63.83 -47.89 32.01
CA SER A 191 -65.21 -48.30 31.74
C SER A 191 -65.48 -49.52 32.63
N LEU A 192 -65.89 -49.24 33.86
CA LEU A 192 -66.53 -50.19 34.79
C LEU A 192 -68.02 -49.84 34.85
#